data_AF-A0A1I5IUY7-F1
#
_entry.id   AF-A0A1I5IUY7-F1
#
_cell.length_a   1.000
_cell.length_b   1.000
_cell.length_c   1.000
_cell.angle_alpha   90.00
_cell.angle_beta   90.00
_cell.angle_gamma   90.00
#
_symmetry.space_group_name_H-M   'P 1'
#
loop_
_entity.id
_entity.type
_entity.pdbx_description
1 polymer ?
#
loop_
_entity_poly.entity_id
_entity_poly.type
_entity_poly.pdbx_seq_one_letter_code
_entity_poly.pdbx_strand_id
1 'polypeptide(L)'
;MKNIRFYEAEKYNSDDYEKVEDMIYKTTDKKSYGESLSLKGCSDTELVSKLLKSEDWAQGSGEFLEDYMILTYDGKRYYREIENIGTDDDIVWEDQHDPEEQNIIYVTSIVFEPEPELEENKPSDAYVSQYPLEDILDKFFVYCNDMYEKENESDKNHSYVEFASEKIEEIRNLLSIIGKHVYNKLEGDYVYLKIE
;
A
#
# COMPACT_ATOMS: atom_id res chain seq x y z
N MET A 1 13.85 -10.06 12.77
CA MET A 1 14.18 -10.17 11.34
C MET A 1 15.68 -10.31 11.24
N LYS A 2 16.18 -11.49 10.89
CA LYS A 2 17.62 -11.74 10.74
C LYS A 2 17.96 -12.22 9.34
N ASN A 3 19.27 -12.28 9.06
CA ASN A 3 19.80 -12.74 7.78
C ASN A 3 19.16 -12.00 6.60
N ILE A 4 18.92 -10.69 6.76
CA ILE A 4 18.24 -9.84 5.78
C ILE A 4 19.11 -9.73 4.53
N ARG A 5 18.51 -10.03 3.37
CA ARG A 5 19.19 -10.02 2.07
C ARG A 5 18.27 -9.39 1.03
N PHE A 6 18.87 -8.93 -0.06
CA PHE A 6 18.10 -8.53 -1.22
C PHE A 6 17.37 -9.73 -1.83
N TYR A 7 16.12 -9.52 -2.21
CA TYR A 7 15.30 -10.46 -2.96
C TYR A 7 15.10 -9.91 -4.39
N GLU A 8 15.68 -10.58 -5.37
CA GLU A 8 15.49 -10.23 -6.78
C GLU A 8 14.19 -10.87 -7.28
N ALA A 9 13.07 -10.18 -7.10
CA ALA A 9 11.75 -10.66 -7.52
C ALA A 9 11.68 -10.79 -9.06
N GLU A 10 11.02 -11.84 -9.56
CA GLU A 10 10.92 -12.08 -11.00
C GLU A 10 10.26 -10.92 -11.76
N LYS A 11 9.33 -10.21 -11.11
CA LYS A 11 8.62 -9.05 -11.66
C LYS A 11 9.54 -7.91 -12.09
N TYR A 12 10.73 -7.80 -11.49
CA TYR A 12 11.73 -6.79 -11.86
C TYR A 12 12.33 -7.00 -13.26
N ASN A 13 12.07 -8.15 -13.90
CA ASN A 13 12.47 -8.40 -15.29
C ASN A 13 11.44 -7.93 -16.31
N SER A 14 10.30 -7.37 -15.89
CA SER A 14 9.30 -6.81 -16.80
C SER A 14 9.65 -5.39 -17.26
N ASP A 15 9.00 -4.93 -18.33
CA ASP A 15 9.14 -3.55 -18.82
C ASP A 15 8.54 -2.49 -17.87
N ASP A 16 7.81 -2.91 -16.82
CA ASP A 16 7.25 -1.99 -15.81
C ASP A 16 8.30 -1.51 -14.79
N TYR A 17 9.49 -2.12 -14.75
CA TYR A 17 10.54 -1.81 -13.80
C TYR A 17 11.84 -1.41 -14.50
N GLU A 18 12.42 -0.29 -14.07
CA GLU A 18 13.73 0.20 -14.51
C GLU A 18 14.74 0.04 -13.36
N LYS A 19 15.77 -0.79 -13.52
CA LYS A 19 16.86 -0.87 -12.54
C LYS A 19 17.67 0.43 -12.57
N VAL A 20 17.58 1.23 -11.52
CA VAL A 20 18.28 2.53 -11.43
C VAL A 20 19.59 2.43 -10.66
N GLU A 21 19.64 1.57 -9.64
CA GLU A 21 20.84 1.26 -8.86
C GLU A 21 20.88 -0.23 -8.51
N ASP A 22 21.97 -0.68 -7.90
CA ASP A 22 21.97 -2.04 -7.38
C ASP A 22 20.87 -2.19 -6.33
N MET A 23 20.05 -3.24 -6.46
CA MET A 23 18.90 -3.54 -5.59
C MET A 23 17.74 -2.52 -5.61
N ILE A 24 17.81 -1.45 -6.40
CA ILE A 24 16.76 -0.43 -6.47
C ILE A 24 16.19 -0.35 -7.88
N TYR A 25 14.87 -0.45 -7.96
CA TYR A 25 14.10 -0.34 -9.19
C TYR A 25 13.19 0.87 -9.11
N LYS A 26 12.93 1.48 -10.26
CA LYS A 26 11.97 2.55 -10.44
C LYS A 26 10.76 1.98 -11.16
N THR A 27 9.57 2.31 -10.71
CA THR A 27 8.31 1.94 -11.36
C THR A 27 7.27 3.03 -11.17
N THR A 28 6.07 2.82 -11.67
CA THR A 28 4.91 3.69 -11.48
C THR A 28 3.90 3.01 -10.57
N ASP A 29 3.51 3.68 -9.51
CA ASP A 29 2.37 3.28 -8.68
C ASP A 29 1.08 3.53 -9.48
N LYS A 30 0.54 2.46 -10.07
CA LYS A 30 -0.70 2.47 -10.84
C LYS A 30 -1.84 2.07 -9.92
N LYS A 31 -2.41 3.01 -9.18
CA LYS A 31 -3.61 2.73 -8.38
C LYS A 31 -4.80 2.57 -9.31
N SER A 32 -5.45 1.41 -9.27
CA SER A 32 -6.71 1.21 -9.99
C SER A 32 -7.88 1.70 -9.15
N TYR A 33 -8.96 2.10 -9.82
CA TYR A 33 -10.19 2.40 -9.08
C TYR A 33 -10.66 1.21 -8.25
N GLY A 34 -11.04 1.49 -7.00
CA GLY A 34 -11.54 0.47 -6.07
C GLY A 34 -10.45 -0.20 -5.25
N GLU A 35 -9.17 0.08 -5.49
CA GLU A 35 -8.06 -0.32 -4.61
C GLU A 35 -7.82 0.69 -3.47
N SER A 36 -8.31 1.92 -3.66
CA SER A 36 -8.40 2.93 -2.61
C SER A 36 -9.58 3.86 -2.87
N LEU A 37 -10.09 4.50 -1.82
CA LEU A 37 -11.21 5.42 -1.91
C LEU A 37 -10.80 6.76 -1.27
N SER A 38 -10.51 7.76 -2.11
CA SER A 38 -10.19 9.11 -1.67
C SER A 38 -11.27 10.05 -2.18
N LEU A 39 -12.12 10.53 -1.27
CA LEU A 39 -13.33 11.27 -1.62
C LEU A 39 -13.30 12.68 -1.10
N LYS A 40 -13.80 13.60 -1.91
CA LYS A 40 -14.07 14.98 -1.51
C LYS A 40 -15.48 15.37 -1.87
N GLY A 41 -16.20 16.01 -0.95
CA GLY A 41 -17.55 16.50 -1.23
C GLY A 41 -17.56 17.44 -2.43
N CYS A 42 -18.44 17.17 -3.40
CA CYS A 42 -18.55 18.00 -4.60
C CYS A 42 -19.13 19.36 -4.21
N SER A 43 -18.33 20.42 -4.42
CA SER A 43 -18.71 21.78 -4.00
C SER A 43 -19.48 22.58 -5.06
N ASP A 44 -19.56 22.06 -6.30
CA ASP A 44 -20.33 22.67 -7.39
C ASP A 44 -21.81 22.29 -7.26
N THR A 45 -22.62 23.22 -6.76
CA THR A 45 -24.04 22.99 -6.47
C THR A 45 -24.89 22.74 -7.72
N GLU A 46 -24.52 23.29 -8.87
CA GLU A 46 -25.22 23.05 -10.14
C GLU A 46 -24.94 21.64 -10.64
N LEU A 47 -23.67 21.23 -10.58
CA LEU A 47 -23.27 19.86 -10.91
C LEU A 47 -23.92 18.84 -9.98
N VAL A 48 -23.87 19.05 -8.66
CA VAL A 48 -24.54 18.17 -7.68
C VAL A 48 -26.03 18.00 -8.01
N SER A 49 -26.74 19.11 -8.25
CA SER A 49 -28.16 19.09 -8.60
C SER A 49 -28.45 18.33 -9.90
N LYS A 50 -27.49 18.28 -10.83
CA LYS A 50 -27.58 17.51 -12.07
C LYS A 50 -27.31 16.02 -11.80
N LEU A 51 -26.24 15.69 -11.08
CA LEU A 51 -25.84 14.31 -10.83
C LEU A 51 -26.88 13.56 -9.97
N LEU A 52 -27.47 14.22 -8.97
CA LEU A 52 -28.52 13.63 -8.13
C LEU A 52 -29.77 13.21 -8.92
N LYS A 53 -30.01 13.80 -10.09
CA LYS A 53 -31.14 13.45 -10.99
C LYS A 53 -30.77 12.41 -12.05
N SER A 54 -29.52 11.97 -12.09
CA SER A 54 -29.09 10.93 -13.02
C SER A 54 -29.77 9.61 -12.70
N GLU A 55 -30.17 8.86 -13.72
CA GLU A 55 -30.63 7.47 -13.58
C GLU A 55 -29.49 6.46 -13.76
N ASP A 56 -28.29 6.94 -14.14
CA ASP A 56 -27.11 6.11 -14.46
C ASP A 56 -26.31 5.67 -13.22
N TRP A 57 -26.77 6.00 -12.02
CA TRP A 57 -26.13 5.53 -10.79
C TRP A 57 -26.22 4.00 -10.72
N ALA A 58 -25.09 3.33 -10.53
CA ALA A 58 -25.01 1.89 -10.36
C ALA A 58 -24.39 1.54 -9.00
N GLN A 59 -24.90 0.50 -8.34
CA GLN A 59 -24.29 0.02 -7.10
C GLN A 59 -22.86 -0.48 -7.37
N GLY A 60 -21.92 -0.07 -6.51
CA GLY A 60 -20.55 -0.52 -6.54
C GLY A 60 -20.41 -2.00 -6.15
N SER A 61 -19.28 -2.59 -6.54
CA SER A 61 -18.95 -3.97 -6.20
C SER A 61 -17.52 -4.06 -5.72
N GLY A 62 -17.25 -4.93 -4.74
CA GLY A 62 -15.95 -5.08 -4.10
C GLY A 62 -15.95 -4.55 -2.67
N GLU A 63 -14.95 -4.95 -1.91
CA GLU A 63 -14.86 -4.75 -0.44
C GLU A 63 -15.02 -3.28 -0.01
N PHE A 64 -14.58 -2.32 -0.84
CA PHE A 64 -14.65 -0.89 -0.51
C PHE A 64 -15.83 -0.15 -1.12
N LEU A 65 -16.61 -0.78 -2.00
CA LEU A 65 -17.58 -0.09 -2.87
C LEU A 65 -19.02 -0.56 -2.70
N GLU A 66 -19.26 -1.61 -1.91
CA GLU A 66 -20.60 -2.21 -1.77
C GLU A 66 -21.65 -1.28 -1.17
N ASP A 67 -21.21 -0.34 -0.33
CA ASP A 67 -22.06 0.67 0.34
C ASP A 67 -22.28 1.93 -0.51
N TYR A 68 -21.77 1.98 -1.74
CA TYR A 68 -21.82 3.17 -2.59
C TYR A 68 -22.59 2.94 -3.89
N MET A 69 -23.35 3.96 -4.29
CA MET A 69 -23.75 4.17 -5.68
C MET A 69 -22.64 4.94 -6.40
N ILE A 70 -22.29 4.51 -7.60
CA ILE A 70 -21.21 5.06 -8.42
C ILE A 70 -21.79 5.63 -9.72
N LEU A 71 -21.33 6.81 -10.12
CA LEU A 71 -21.64 7.44 -11.38
C LEU A 71 -20.35 7.91 -12.06
N THR A 72 -20.17 7.59 -13.35
CA THR A 72 -19.13 8.21 -14.16
C THR A 72 -19.74 9.33 -14.99
N TYR A 73 -19.23 10.54 -14.83
CA TYR A 73 -19.69 11.72 -15.56
C TYR A 73 -18.49 12.59 -15.95
N ASP A 74 -18.41 12.94 -17.23
CA ASP A 74 -17.31 13.74 -17.81
C ASP A 74 -15.90 13.21 -17.50
N GLY A 75 -15.74 11.88 -17.56
CA GLY A 75 -14.47 11.20 -17.27
C GLY A 75 -14.11 11.10 -15.79
N LYS A 76 -14.93 11.66 -14.88
CA LYS A 76 -14.73 11.56 -13.42
C LYS A 76 -15.73 10.60 -12.79
N ARG A 77 -15.34 10.01 -11.66
CA ARG A 77 -16.22 9.19 -10.83
C ARG A 77 -16.77 9.98 -9.65
N TYR A 78 -18.01 9.67 -9.32
CA TYR A 78 -18.74 10.22 -8.19
C TYR A 78 -19.38 9.09 -7.40
N TYR A 79 -19.55 9.33 -6.11
CA TYR A 79 -20.07 8.35 -5.15
C TYR A 79 -21.17 8.96 -4.30
N ARG A 80 -22.13 8.13 -3.91
CA ARG A 80 -23.15 8.42 -2.89
C ARG A 80 -23.28 7.22 -1.99
N GLU A 81 -23.34 7.42 -0.69
CA GLU A 81 -23.58 6.33 0.26
C GLU A 81 -25.03 5.87 0.15
N ILE A 82 -25.24 4.57 0.00
CA ILE A 82 -26.55 3.97 -0.24
C ILE A 82 -27.52 4.29 0.90
N GLU A 83 -27.04 4.27 2.15
CA GLU A 83 -27.86 4.53 3.34
C GLU A 83 -28.36 5.98 3.45
N ASN A 84 -27.67 6.92 2.80
CA ASN A 84 -27.97 8.35 2.86
C ASN A 84 -28.83 8.84 1.70
N ILE A 85 -29.17 7.98 0.75
CA ILE A 85 -29.95 8.37 -0.43
C ILE A 85 -31.34 8.89 -0.01
N GLY A 86 -31.63 10.13 -0.40
CA GLY A 86 -32.90 10.80 -0.10
C GLY A 86 -33.00 11.41 1.30
N THR A 87 -31.91 11.45 2.07
CA THR A 87 -31.82 12.17 3.34
C THR A 87 -31.12 13.53 3.15
N ASP A 88 -31.02 14.32 4.22
CA ASP A 88 -30.24 15.57 4.21
C ASP A 88 -28.72 15.32 4.11
N ASP A 89 -28.29 14.08 4.33
CA ASP A 89 -26.88 13.63 4.28
C ASP A 89 -26.53 12.98 2.92
N ASP A 90 -27.41 13.09 1.91
CA ASP A 90 -27.18 12.61 0.54
C ASP A 90 -26.13 13.46 -0.19
N ILE A 91 -24.87 13.22 0.15
CA ILE A 91 -23.71 13.94 -0.38
C ILE A 91 -23.23 13.26 -1.66
N VAL A 92 -23.03 14.06 -2.71
CA VAL A 92 -22.28 13.64 -3.90
C VAL A 92 -20.79 13.84 -3.63
N TRP A 93 -20.08 12.74 -3.50
CA TRP A 93 -18.63 12.70 -3.35
C TRP A 93 -17.96 12.61 -4.72
N GLU A 94 -16.94 13.41 -4.94
CA GLU A 94 -16.06 13.35 -6.11
C GLU A 94 -14.85 12.47 -5.78
N ASP A 95 -14.50 11.56 -6.69
CA ASP A 95 -13.26 10.81 -6.61
C ASP A 95 -12.06 11.76 -6.76
N GLN A 96 -11.15 11.71 -5.80
CA GLN A 96 -9.88 12.42 -5.91
C GLN A 96 -8.82 11.61 -6.65
N HIS A 97 -9.08 10.32 -6.88
CA HIS A 97 -8.18 9.46 -7.65
C HIS A 97 -8.23 9.82 -9.13
N ASP A 98 -7.09 10.26 -9.66
CA ASP A 98 -6.88 10.38 -11.10
C ASP A 98 -6.23 9.07 -11.61
N PRO A 99 -6.95 8.25 -12.39
CA PRO A 99 -6.44 6.98 -12.89
C PRO A 99 -5.29 7.16 -13.90
N GLU A 100 -5.11 8.36 -14.44
CA GLU A 100 -3.98 8.72 -15.30
C GLU A 100 -2.77 9.23 -14.49
N GLU A 101 -2.95 9.53 -13.19
CA GLU A 101 -1.86 9.94 -12.31
C GLU A 101 -0.93 8.76 -12.03
N GLN A 102 0.24 8.79 -12.66
CA GLN A 102 1.31 7.83 -12.45
C GLN A 102 2.35 8.44 -11.53
N ASN A 103 2.33 8.01 -10.27
CA ASN A 103 3.37 8.42 -9.32
C ASN A 103 4.60 7.55 -9.53
N ILE A 104 5.74 8.20 -9.81
CA ILE A 104 7.02 7.51 -9.88
C ILE A 104 7.42 7.12 -8.46
N ILE A 105 7.66 5.83 -8.26
CA ILE A 105 8.14 5.27 -7.00
C ILE A 105 9.43 4.48 -7.23
N TYR A 106 10.20 4.36 -6.16
CA TYR A 106 11.38 3.52 -6.09
C TYR A 106 11.09 2.37 -5.16
N VAL A 107 11.47 1.16 -5.57
CA VAL A 107 11.19 -0.07 -4.84
C VAL A 107 12.45 -0.89 -4.63
N THR A 108 12.45 -1.64 -3.54
CA THR A 108 13.41 -2.71 -3.28
C THR A 108 12.72 -3.83 -2.54
N SER A 109 13.15 -5.07 -2.79
CA SER A 109 12.61 -6.23 -2.09
C SER A 109 13.67 -6.89 -1.24
N ILE A 110 13.26 -7.32 -0.05
CA ILE A 110 14.13 -8.08 0.86
C ILE A 110 13.51 -9.44 1.17
N VAL A 111 14.39 -10.35 1.58
CA VAL A 111 14.06 -11.62 2.20
C VAL A 111 14.78 -11.70 3.55
N PHE A 112 14.09 -12.20 4.56
CA PHE A 112 14.65 -12.35 5.91
C PHE A 112 14.11 -13.60 6.60
N GLU A 113 14.79 -14.05 7.64
CA GLU A 113 14.30 -15.10 8.53
C GLU A 113 13.52 -14.45 9.69
N PRO A 114 12.23 -14.79 9.89
CA PRO A 114 11.46 -14.27 11.00
C PRO A 114 11.88 -14.94 12.32
N GLU A 115 11.68 -14.22 13.43
CA GLU A 115 12.03 -14.66 14.78
C GLU A 115 10.80 -14.63 15.71
N PRO A 116 9.98 -15.69 15.73
CA PRO A 116 8.74 -15.71 16.53
C PRO A 116 8.95 -15.49 18.03
N GLU A 117 10.16 -15.76 18.53
CA GLU A 117 10.58 -15.45 19.90
C GLU A 117 10.68 -13.95 20.20
N LEU A 118 10.73 -13.11 19.15
CA LEU A 118 10.70 -11.64 19.20
C LEU A 118 9.37 -11.07 18.69
N GLU A 119 8.29 -11.86 18.77
CA GLU A 119 6.92 -11.48 18.40
C GLU A 119 6.69 -11.30 16.88
N GLU A 120 7.60 -11.82 16.06
CA GLU A 120 7.37 -11.97 14.62
C GLU A 120 6.42 -13.14 14.31
N ASN A 121 5.87 -13.14 13.10
CA ASN A 121 5.05 -14.23 12.60
C ASN A 121 5.93 -15.48 12.41
N LYS A 122 5.30 -16.64 12.43
CA LYS A 122 5.99 -17.87 12.04
C LYS A 122 6.31 -17.79 10.54
N PRO A 123 7.40 -18.42 10.09
CA PRO A 123 7.58 -18.61 8.66
C PRO A 123 6.39 -19.42 8.10
N SER A 124 6.10 -19.25 6.81
CA SER A 124 4.88 -19.74 6.14
C SER A 124 3.57 -19.02 6.51
N ASP A 125 3.61 -17.95 7.30
CA ASP A 125 2.48 -17.02 7.38
C ASP A 125 2.45 -16.16 6.11
N ALA A 126 1.28 -16.03 5.47
CA ALA A 126 1.10 -15.23 4.26
C ALA A 126 1.50 -13.76 4.49
N TYR A 127 1.28 -13.28 5.71
CA TYR A 127 1.48 -11.89 6.08
C TYR A 127 2.78 -11.72 6.88
N VAL A 128 3.48 -10.61 6.62
CA VAL A 128 4.63 -10.21 7.42
C VAL A 128 4.16 -9.59 8.72
N SER A 129 4.83 -9.92 9.84
CA SER A 129 4.50 -9.35 11.15
C SER A 129 4.65 -7.83 11.17
N GLN A 130 3.73 -7.19 11.89
CA GLN A 130 3.79 -5.78 12.24
C GLN A 130 5.07 -5.42 12.99
N TYR A 131 5.59 -6.33 13.83
CA TYR A 131 6.82 -6.13 14.59
C TYR A 131 7.96 -6.93 13.94
N PRO A 132 9.11 -6.33 13.55
CA PRO A 132 9.46 -4.91 13.60
C PRO A 132 9.11 -4.08 12.36
N LEU A 133 8.27 -4.59 11.48
CA LEU A 133 8.00 -3.98 10.16
C LEU A 133 7.52 -2.53 10.28
N GLU A 134 6.55 -2.21 11.12
CA GLU A 134 6.01 -0.84 11.24
C GLU A 134 7.08 0.17 11.66
N ASP A 135 7.91 -0.17 12.63
CA ASP A 135 9.00 0.72 13.05
C ASP A 135 10.06 0.90 11.95
N ILE A 136 10.24 -0.09 11.06
CA ILE A 136 11.08 0.05 9.86
C ILE A 136 10.43 1.05 8.89
N LEU A 137 9.12 0.91 8.63
CA LEU A 137 8.37 1.83 7.77
C LEU A 137 8.51 3.28 8.27
N ASP A 138 8.27 3.51 9.55
CA ASP A 138 8.35 4.82 10.18
C ASP A 138 9.77 5.38 10.21
N LYS A 139 10.77 4.55 10.55
CA LYS A 139 12.16 4.98 10.64
C LYS A 139 12.74 5.42 9.30
N PHE A 140 12.38 4.73 8.23
CA PHE A 140 12.95 4.94 6.90
C PHE A 140 12.01 5.70 5.95
N PHE A 141 10.80 6.04 6.39
CA PHE A 141 9.77 6.72 5.58
C PHE A 141 9.43 5.94 4.31
N VAL A 142 9.28 4.62 4.44
CA VAL A 142 8.89 3.72 3.35
C VAL A 142 7.56 3.04 3.67
N TYR A 143 6.90 2.45 2.67
CA TYR A 143 5.69 1.65 2.85
C TYR A 143 5.82 0.31 2.14
N CYS A 144 5.00 -0.68 2.53
CA CYS A 144 4.94 -1.96 1.84
C CYS A 144 4.18 -1.81 0.52
N ASN A 145 4.81 -2.20 -0.58
CA ASN A 145 4.21 -2.17 -1.92
C ASN A 145 3.72 -3.55 -2.37
N ASP A 146 4.40 -4.61 -1.91
CA ASP A 146 4.03 -6.00 -2.18
C ASP A 146 4.44 -6.83 -0.98
N MET A 147 3.50 -7.60 -0.45
CA MET A 147 3.73 -8.48 0.70
C MET A 147 4.12 -9.88 0.26
N TYR A 148 4.15 -10.20 -1.05
CA TYR A 148 4.56 -11.50 -1.58
C TYR A 148 3.86 -12.68 -0.88
N GLU A 149 2.54 -12.59 -0.71
CA GLU A 149 1.76 -13.53 0.10
C GLU A 149 1.97 -14.99 -0.33
N LYS A 150 2.09 -15.24 -1.64
CA LYS A 150 2.30 -16.61 -2.17
C LYS A 150 3.68 -17.16 -1.83
N GLU A 151 4.71 -16.35 -1.98
CA GLU A 151 6.08 -16.70 -1.61
C GLU A 151 6.15 -16.96 -0.11
N ASN A 152 5.57 -16.05 0.69
CA ASN A 152 5.46 -16.15 2.14
C ASN A 152 4.75 -17.42 2.59
N GLU A 153 3.57 -17.76 2.06
CA GLU A 153 2.85 -19.00 2.39
C GLU A 153 3.66 -20.27 2.07
N SER A 154 4.52 -20.20 1.07
CA SER A 154 5.23 -21.36 0.53
C SER A 154 6.60 -21.63 1.18
N ASP A 155 7.32 -20.58 1.61
CA ASP A 155 8.62 -20.73 2.26
C ASP A 155 8.46 -21.00 3.76
N LYS A 156 9.17 -22.02 4.24
CA LYS A 156 9.14 -22.48 5.64
C LYS A 156 10.20 -21.85 6.53
N ASN A 157 11.03 -20.96 5.97
CA ASN A 157 12.15 -20.37 6.68
C ASN A 157 12.21 -18.85 6.53
N HIS A 158 11.59 -18.29 5.49
CA HIS A 158 11.75 -16.87 5.17
C HIS A 158 10.41 -16.14 5.00
N SER A 159 10.50 -14.82 5.09
CA SER A 159 9.46 -13.88 4.69
C SER A 159 10.04 -12.86 3.71
N TYR A 160 9.18 -12.35 2.84
CA TYR A 160 9.47 -11.50 1.70
C TYR A 160 8.61 -10.24 1.79
N VAL A 161 9.20 -9.09 1.47
CA VAL A 161 8.47 -7.82 1.39
C VAL A 161 9.14 -6.90 0.38
N GLU A 162 8.34 -6.20 -0.40
CA GLU A 162 8.75 -5.08 -1.21
C GLU A 162 8.42 -3.78 -0.50
N PHE A 163 9.43 -2.93 -0.34
CA PHE A 163 9.26 -1.58 0.14
C PHE A 163 9.24 -0.61 -1.03
N ALA A 164 8.45 0.46 -0.88
CA ALA A 164 8.39 1.58 -1.80
C ALA A 164 8.54 2.92 -1.10
N SER A 165 8.99 3.90 -1.89
CA SER A 165 8.95 5.32 -1.56
C SER A 165 9.02 6.15 -2.84
N GLU A 166 8.43 7.35 -2.84
CA GLU A 166 8.59 8.35 -3.91
C GLU A 166 10.02 8.93 -3.96
N LYS A 167 10.83 8.74 -2.91
CA LYS A 167 12.20 9.25 -2.80
C LYS A 167 13.21 8.11 -2.73
N ILE A 168 14.07 8.04 -3.75
CA ILE A 168 15.16 7.05 -3.80
C ILE A 168 16.08 7.07 -2.56
N GLU A 169 16.29 8.22 -1.92
CA GLU A 169 17.12 8.31 -0.71
C GLU A 169 16.53 7.53 0.47
N GLU A 170 15.20 7.42 0.57
CA GLU A 170 14.52 6.65 1.62
C GLU A 170 14.77 5.14 1.42
N ILE A 171 14.72 4.67 0.16
CA ILE A 171 15.11 3.30 -0.20
C ILE A 171 16.60 3.04 0.06
N ARG A 172 17.50 3.97 -0.29
CA ARG A 172 18.93 3.83 0.01
C ARG A 172 19.20 3.75 1.51
N ASN A 173 18.52 4.55 2.31
CA ASN A 173 18.62 4.50 3.77
C ASN A 173 18.09 3.18 4.32
N LEU A 174 16.95 2.69 3.82
CA LEU A 174 16.39 1.40 4.18
C LEU A 174 17.39 0.27 3.93
N LEU A 175 18.07 0.26 2.77
CA LEU A 175 19.06 -0.77 2.42
C LEU A 175 20.25 -0.85 3.41
N SER A 176 20.43 0.11 4.31
CA SER A 176 21.39 -0.01 5.43
C SER A 176 21.09 -1.16 6.39
N ILE A 177 19.88 -1.75 6.34
CA ILE A 177 19.52 -2.95 7.13
C ILE A 177 20.00 -4.27 6.51
N ILE A 178 20.48 -4.27 5.27
CA ILE A 178 20.97 -5.50 4.64
C ILE A 178 22.12 -6.10 5.46
N GLY A 179 22.03 -7.40 5.75
CA GLY A 179 22.99 -8.12 6.58
C GLY A 179 22.93 -7.80 8.08
N LYS A 180 21.94 -7.02 8.52
CA LYS A 180 21.72 -6.66 9.93
C LYS A 180 20.69 -7.56 10.59
N HIS A 181 20.71 -7.55 11.92
CA HIS A 181 19.62 -8.06 12.74
C HIS A 181 18.73 -6.89 13.14
N VAL A 182 17.44 -6.97 12.77
CA VAL A 182 16.46 -5.92 13.05
C VAL A 182 15.32 -6.50 13.89
N TYR A 183 15.06 -5.89 15.04
CA TYR A 183 14.05 -6.37 15.98
C TYR A 183 13.60 -5.28 16.95
N ASN A 184 12.43 -5.46 17.53
CA ASN A 184 11.96 -4.62 18.62
C ASN A 184 12.44 -5.12 19.97
N LYS A 185 12.79 -4.18 20.85
CA LYS A 185 13.22 -4.48 22.20
C LYS A 185 12.56 -3.55 23.21
N LEU A 186 11.94 -4.14 24.23
CA LEU A 186 11.42 -3.43 25.39
C LEU A 186 12.59 -2.94 26.27
N GLU A 187 12.68 -1.62 26.47
CA GLU A 187 13.62 -1.00 27.39
C GLU A 187 12.86 0.00 28.30
N GLY A 188 12.51 -0.47 29.50
CA GLY A 188 11.61 0.25 30.40
C GLY A 188 10.17 0.17 29.91
N ASP A 189 9.51 1.31 29.79
CA ASP A 189 8.11 1.44 29.31
C ASP A 189 8.02 1.67 27.79
N TYR A 190 9.14 1.60 27.07
CA TYR A 190 9.22 1.92 25.66
C TYR A 190 9.75 0.74 24.85
N VAL A 191 9.22 0.59 23.64
CA VAL A 191 9.72 -0.34 22.64
C VAL A 191 10.63 0.45 21.69
N TYR A 192 11.81 -0.09 21.41
CA TYR A 192 12.77 0.51 20.48
C TYR A 192 13.10 -0.46 19.36
N LEU A 193 13.15 0.05 18.13
CA LEU A 193 13.76 -0.65 17.02
C LEU A 193 15.28 -0.72 17.19
N LYS A 194 15.83 -1.93 17.20
CA LYS A 194 17.27 -2.21 17.20
C LYS A 194 17.69 -2.66 15.80
N ILE A 195 18.85 -2.19 15.35
CA ILE A 195 19.47 -2.53 14.06
C ILE A 195 20.95 -2.78 14.37
N GLU A 196 21.38 -4.03 14.32
CA GLU A 196 22.71 -4.49 14.77
C GLU A 196 23.51 -5.18 13.66
#